data_AF-A0A661H2W3-F1
#
_entry.id   AF-A0A661H2W3-F1
#
_cell.length_a   1.000
_cell.length_b   1.000
_cell.length_c   1.000
_cell.angle_alpha   90.00
_cell.angle_beta   90.00
_cell.angle_gamma   90.00
#
_symmetry.space_group_name_H-M   'P 1'
#
loop_
_entity.id
_entity.type
_entity.pdbx_description
1 polymer ?
#
loop_
_entity_poly.entity_id
_entity_poly.type
_entity_poly.pdbx_seq_one_letter_code
_entity_poly.pdbx_strand_id
1 'polypeptide(L)'
;GPTSSVNQVVGRVAGRFATVLFTVAGLLMAGAVLFAGVWVHLELHRNAEEIAIMRLMGATESTVRGPFLVAVTVPALLAAAASVVITVVAVGWISRLAAPLGLAATGPSLMVVVAQVCCAIVLPLAAAIITLERHATTEE
;
A
#
# COMPACT_ATOMS: atom_id res chain seq x y z
N GLY A 1 -27.78 31.15 15.28
CA GLY A 1 -26.87 32.27 14.99
C GLY A 1 -26.23 32.09 13.62
N PRO A 2 -25.81 33.18 12.95
CA PRO A 2 -25.25 33.16 11.58
C PRO A 2 -24.00 32.26 11.38
N THR A 3 -23.37 31.81 12.46
CA THR A 3 -22.25 30.85 12.44
C THR A 3 -22.68 29.39 12.13
N SER A 4 -23.95 29.04 12.34
CA SER A 4 -24.45 27.66 12.14
C SER A 4 -24.60 27.26 10.67
N SER A 5 -25.04 28.18 9.79
CA SER A 5 -25.17 27.93 8.36
C SER A 5 -23.82 27.85 7.66
N VAL A 6 -22.88 28.74 8.03
CA VAL A 6 -21.50 28.71 7.53
C VAL A 6 -20.79 27.42 7.92
N ASN A 7 -20.89 26.98 9.18
CA ASN A 7 -20.31 25.71 9.62
C ASN A 7 -20.89 24.49 8.89
N GLN A 8 -22.17 24.53 8.54
CA GLN A 8 -22.82 23.43 7.79
C GLN A 8 -22.32 23.34 6.35
N VAL A 9 -22.09 24.48 5.69
CA VAL A 9 -21.53 24.52 4.33
C VAL A 9 -20.07 24.06 4.33
N VAL A 10 -19.26 24.57 5.27
CA VAL A 10 -17.85 24.17 5.43
C VAL A 10 -17.74 22.67 5.70
N GLY A 11 -18.56 22.12 6.60
CA GLY A 11 -18.57 20.69 6.90
C GLY A 11 -18.93 19.82 5.69
N ARG A 12 -19.89 20.26 4.87
CA ARG A 12 -20.29 19.52 3.65
C ARG A 12 -19.19 19.52 2.59
N VAL A 13 -18.51 20.65 2.40
CA VAL A 13 -17.40 20.77 1.46
C VAL A 13 -16.22 19.93 1.93
N ALA A 14 -15.85 20.00 3.22
CA ALA A 14 -14.81 19.18 3.81
C ALA A 14 -15.12 17.68 3.66
N GLY A 15 -16.37 17.25 3.90
CA GLY A 15 -16.78 15.85 3.71
C GLY A 15 -16.66 15.37 2.26
N ARG A 16 -16.97 16.22 1.27
CA ARG A 16 -16.79 15.89 -0.15
C ARG A 16 -15.32 15.75 -0.51
N PHE A 17 -14.46 16.68 -0.07
CA PHE A 17 -13.02 16.58 -0.29
C PHE A 17 -12.44 15.32 0.36
N ALA A 18 -12.84 15.00 1.60
CA ALA A 18 -12.41 13.79 2.29
C ALA A 18 -12.82 12.53 1.51
N THR A 19 -14.05 12.49 0.97
CA THR A 19 -14.53 11.37 0.17
C THR A 19 -13.72 11.21 -1.11
N VAL A 20 -13.47 12.31 -1.85
CA VAL A 20 -12.66 12.28 -3.07
C VAL A 20 -11.24 11.79 -2.76
N LEU A 21 -10.59 12.34 -1.74
CA LEU A 21 -9.24 11.91 -1.34
C LEU A 21 -9.20 10.43 -0.95
N PHE A 22 -10.22 9.95 -0.22
CA PHE A 22 -10.33 8.54 0.16
C PHE A 22 -10.49 7.64 -1.08
N THR A 23 -11.33 8.04 -2.04
CA THR A 23 -11.51 7.27 -3.28
C THR A 23 -10.24 7.22 -4.12
N VAL A 24 -9.52 8.35 -4.27
CA VAL A 24 -8.26 8.41 -5.01
C VAL A 24 -7.20 7.55 -4.31
N ALA A 25 -7.09 7.65 -2.98
CA ALA A 25 -6.17 6.81 -2.21
C ALA A 25 -6.49 5.32 -2.38
N GLY A 26 -7.77 4.93 -2.36
CA GLY A 26 -8.19 3.55 -2.61
C GLY A 26 -7.83 3.05 -4.01
N LEU A 27 -8.03 3.88 -5.04
CA LEU A 27 -7.64 3.53 -6.42
C LEU A 27 -6.13 3.37 -6.57
N LEU A 28 -5.34 4.27 -5.98
CA LEU A 28 -3.88 4.16 -5.98
C LEU A 28 -3.40 2.90 -5.24
N MET A 29 -4.06 2.57 -4.13
CA MET A 29 -3.79 1.34 -3.39
C MET A 29 -4.09 0.09 -4.21
N ALA A 30 -5.23 0.05 -4.91
CA ALA A 30 -5.55 -1.03 -5.84
C ALA A 30 -4.52 -1.14 -6.98
N GLY A 31 -4.08 0.01 -7.53
CA GLY A 31 -3.01 0.05 -8.53
C GLY A 31 -1.69 -0.52 -8.01
N ALA A 32 -1.30 -0.19 -6.77
CA ALA A 32 -0.10 -0.74 -6.15
C ALA A 32 -0.17 -2.26 -5.96
N VAL A 33 -1.33 -2.79 -5.57
CA VAL A 33 -1.59 -4.24 -5.46
C VAL A 33 -1.41 -4.94 -6.81
N LEU A 34 -2.03 -4.39 -7.87
CA LEU A 34 -1.89 -4.93 -9.22
C LEU A 34 -0.43 -4.88 -9.69
N PHE A 35 0.27 -3.78 -9.42
CA PHE A 35 1.67 -3.63 -9.78
C PHE A 35 2.56 -4.67 -9.09
N ALA A 36 2.35 -4.92 -7.79
CA ALA A 36 3.07 -5.96 -7.06
C ALA A 36 2.81 -7.35 -7.66
N GLY A 37 1.55 -7.68 -7.99
CA GLY A 37 1.20 -8.93 -8.64
C GLY A 37 1.85 -9.11 -10.02
N VAL A 38 1.77 -8.09 -10.88
CA VAL A 38 2.37 -8.10 -12.23
C VAL A 38 3.89 -8.21 -12.15
N TRP A 39 4.52 -7.49 -11.22
CA TRP A 39 5.96 -7.57 -11.00
C TRP A 39 6.41 -9.00 -10.67
N VAL A 40 5.74 -9.66 -9.72
CA VAL A 40 6.04 -11.06 -9.36
C VAL A 40 5.85 -11.98 -10.56
N HIS A 41 4.76 -11.79 -11.32
CA HIS A 41 4.50 -12.58 -12.52
C HIS A 41 5.61 -12.44 -13.57
N LEU A 42 6.10 -11.23 -13.81
CA LEU A 42 7.20 -10.96 -14.73
C LEU A 42 8.51 -11.59 -14.26
N GLU A 43 8.82 -11.49 -12.96
CA GLU A 43 10.06 -12.05 -12.42
C GLU A 43 10.05 -13.58 -12.47
N LEU A 44 8.90 -14.23 -12.30
CA LEU A 44 8.75 -15.67 -12.52
C LEU A 44 9.02 -16.04 -13.99
N HIS A 45 8.42 -15.31 -14.94
CA HIS A 45 8.64 -15.57 -16.37
C HIS A 45 10.10 -15.36 -16.77
N ARG A 46 10.74 -14.32 -16.23
CA ARG A 46 12.13 -14.01 -16.50
C ARG A 46 13.08 -15.13 -16.05
N ASN A 47 12.77 -15.78 -14.93
CA ASN A 47 13.63 -16.81 -14.32
C ASN A 47 13.08 -18.23 -14.54
N ALA A 48 12.16 -18.44 -15.50
CA ALA A 48 11.50 -19.71 -15.71
C ALA A 48 12.47 -20.87 -16.02
N GLU A 49 13.50 -20.61 -16.83
CA GLU A 49 14.54 -21.61 -17.15
C GLU A 49 15.35 -22.01 -15.91
N GLU A 50 15.72 -21.04 -15.07
CA GLU A 50 16.45 -21.30 -13.82
C GLU A 50 15.60 -22.11 -12.85
N ILE A 51 14.32 -21.76 -12.72
CA ILE A 51 13.35 -22.50 -11.89
C ILE A 51 13.22 -23.96 -12.38
N ALA A 52 13.14 -24.17 -13.69
CA ALA A 52 13.06 -25.51 -14.27
C ALA A 52 14.31 -26.35 -13.93
N ILE A 53 15.50 -25.75 -14.05
CA ILE A 53 16.76 -26.41 -13.64
C ILE A 53 16.75 -26.73 -12.14
N MET A 54 16.33 -25.78 -11.30
CA MET A 54 16.25 -26.00 -9.85
C MET A 54 15.31 -27.16 -9.50
N ARG A 55 14.15 -27.26 -10.15
CA ARG A 55 13.21 -28.37 -9.95
C ARG A 55 13.78 -29.71 -10.43
N LEU A 56 14.50 -29.74 -11.55
CA LEU A 56 15.21 -30.95 -12.02
C LEU A 56 16.29 -31.42 -11.03
N MET A 57 16.90 -30.49 -10.30
CA MET A 57 17.85 -30.78 -9.23
C MET A 57 17.18 -31.18 -7.90
N GLY A 58 15.84 -31.30 -7.88
CA GLY A 58 15.07 -31.73 -6.71
C GLY A 58 14.70 -30.60 -5.74
N ALA A 59 14.76 -29.34 -6.15
CA ALA A 59 14.33 -28.23 -5.30
C ALA A 59 12.83 -28.32 -4.98
N THR A 60 12.48 -28.13 -3.70
CA THR A 60 11.09 -28.06 -3.26
C THR A 60 10.43 -26.76 -3.73
N GLU A 61 9.11 -26.78 -3.85
CA GLU A 61 8.33 -25.60 -4.24
C GLU A 61 8.53 -24.40 -3.27
N SER A 62 8.76 -24.65 -1.99
CA SER A 62 9.11 -23.61 -1.01
C SER A 62 10.46 -22.94 -1.31
N THR A 63 11.42 -23.72 -1.82
CA THR A 63 12.76 -23.24 -2.18
C THR A 63 12.70 -22.37 -3.43
N VAL A 64 11.81 -22.70 -4.36
CA VAL A 64 11.56 -21.92 -5.58
C VAL A 64 10.83 -20.61 -5.26
N ARG A 65 9.80 -20.63 -4.39
CA ARG A 65 8.97 -19.43 -4.10
C ARG A 65 9.60 -18.44 -3.12
N GLY A 66 10.46 -18.92 -2.22
CA GLY A 66 11.05 -18.12 -1.14
C GLY A 66 11.67 -16.80 -1.60
N PRO A 67 12.56 -16.79 -2.62
CA PRO A 67 13.20 -15.57 -3.12
C PRO A 67 12.19 -14.52 -3.60
N PHE A 68 11.11 -14.92 -4.27
CA PHE A 68 10.08 -13.99 -4.76
C PHE A 68 9.29 -13.34 -3.62
N LEU A 69 8.99 -14.09 -2.55
CA LEU A 69 8.34 -13.51 -1.37
C LEU A 69 9.26 -12.50 -0.67
N VAL A 70 10.55 -12.80 -0.55
CA VAL A 70 11.53 -11.86 0.03
C VAL A 70 11.65 -10.60 -0.84
N ALA A 71 11.67 -10.75 -2.17
CA ALA A 71 11.75 -9.65 -3.12
C ALA A 71 10.54 -8.69 -3.04
N VAL A 72 9.38 -9.15 -2.57
CA VAL A 72 8.21 -8.31 -2.31
C VAL A 72 8.19 -7.76 -0.89
N THR A 73 8.57 -8.58 0.09
CA THR A 73 8.52 -8.22 1.51
C THR A 73 9.44 -7.04 1.82
N VAL A 74 10.67 -7.05 1.29
CA VAL A 74 11.66 -5.99 1.58
C VAL A 74 11.18 -4.61 1.08
N PRO A 75 10.76 -4.44 -0.18
CA PRO A 75 10.15 -3.19 -0.64
C PRO A 75 8.88 -2.81 0.11
N ALA A 76 8.04 -3.77 0.50
CA ALA A 76 6.81 -3.49 1.25
C ALA A 76 7.11 -2.90 2.64
N LEU A 77 8.13 -3.40 3.33
CA LEU A 77 8.59 -2.84 4.61
C LEU A 77 9.16 -1.42 4.44
N LEU A 78 9.94 -1.19 3.38
CA LEU A 78 10.47 0.14 3.07
C LEU A 78 9.34 1.12 2.71
N ALA A 79 8.36 0.67 1.94
CA ALA A 79 7.17 1.47 1.60
C ALA A 79 6.35 1.80 2.85
N ALA A 80 6.18 0.86 3.78
CA ALA A 80 5.51 1.11 5.05
C ALA A 80 6.23 2.20 5.86
N ALA A 81 7.55 2.08 6.03
CA ALA A 81 8.36 3.09 6.73
C ALA A 81 8.29 4.47 6.04
N ALA A 82 8.50 4.50 4.72
CA ALA A 82 8.42 5.73 3.93
C ALA A 82 7.05 6.39 4.03
N SER A 83 5.97 5.59 4.01
CA SER A 83 4.62 6.10 4.11
C SER A 83 4.38 6.82 5.44
N VAL A 84 4.89 6.28 6.57
CA VAL A 84 4.76 6.93 7.89
C VAL A 84 5.48 8.27 7.89
N VAL A 85 6.71 8.31 7.36
CA VAL A 85 7.49 9.55 7.24
C VAL A 85 6.75 10.59 6.40
N ILE A 86 6.23 10.20 5.24
CA ILE A 86 5.46 11.08 4.36
C ILE A 86 4.21 11.60 5.07
N THR A 87 3.47 10.76 5.80
CA THR A 87 2.29 11.18 6.56
C THR A 87 2.65 12.21 7.64
N VAL A 88 3.71 11.96 8.42
CA VAL A 88 4.16 12.90 9.47
C VAL A 88 4.59 14.23 8.87
N VAL A 89 5.37 14.22 7.79
CA VAL A 89 5.81 15.43 7.10
C VAL A 89 4.61 16.19 6.52
N ALA A 90 3.69 15.50 5.84
CA ALA A 90 2.51 16.11 5.23
C ALA A 90 1.60 16.76 6.28
N VAL A 91 1.31 16.05 7.39
CA VAL A 91 0.52 16.62 8.50
C VAL A 91 1.24 17.82 9.11
N GLY A 92 2.56 17.75 9.30
CA GLY A 92 3.35 18.88 9.81
C GLY A 92 3.29 20.11 8.91
N TRP A 93 3.36 19.93 7.58
CA TRP A 93 3.18 21.01 6.61
C TRP A 93 1.77 21.60 6.64
N ILE A 94 0.74 20.75 6.68
CA ILE A 94 -0.66 21.19 6.79
C ILE A 94 -0.87 21.99 8.08
N SER A 95 -0.35 21.52 9.22
CA SER A 95 -0.44 22.24 10.50
C SER A 95 0.20 23.63 10.43
N ARG A 96 1.35 23.76 9.76
CA ARG A 96 2.02 25.07 9.57
C ARG A 96 1.20 26.03 8.72
N LEU A 97 0.53 25.53 7.69
CA LEU A 97 -0.36 26.32 6.84
C LEU A 97 -1.69 26.68 7.53
N ALA A 98 -2.16 25.81 8.43
CA ALA A 98 -3.40 25.99 9.18
C ALA A 98 -3.24 26.89 10.41
N ALA A 99 -2.03 27.00 10.97
CA ALA A 99 -1.75 27.79 12.17
C ALA A 99 -2.14 29.28 12.06
N PRO A 100 -1.88 30.01 10.95
CA PRO A 100 -2.33 31.40 10.78
C PRO A 100 -3.85 31.56 10.78
N LEU A 101 -4.60 30.49 10.50
CA LEU A 101 -6.07 30.46 10.49
C LEU A 101 -6.65 30.13 11.89
N GLY A 102 -5.80 29.96 12.90
CA GLY A 102 -6.22 29.54 14.25
C GLY A 102 -6.68 28.09 14.34
N LEU A 103 -6.41 27.28 13.31
CA LEU A 103 -6.79 25.87 13.26
C LEU A 103 -5.64 25.02 13.78
N ALA A 104 -5.83 24.42 14.96
CA ALA A 104 -4.90 23.44 15.51
C ALA A 104 -5.14 22.08 14.83
N ALA A 105 -4.26 21.67 13.91
CA ALA A 105 -4.28 20.31 13.40
C ALA A 105 -3.67 19.36 14.45
N THR A 106 -4.49 18.47 15.00
CA THR A 106 -4.02 17.32 15.77
C THR A 106 -3.25 16.37 14.85
N GLY A 107 -2.14 15.80 15.33
CA GLY A 107 -1.33 14.85 14.56
C GLY A 107 -2.12 13.64 14.04
N PRO A 108 -1.53 12.82 13.15
CA PRO A 108 -2.21 11.65 12.62
C PRO A 108 -2.61 10.71 13.76
N SER A 109 -3.87 10.24 13.75
CA SER A 109 -4.32 9.30 14.76
C SER A 109 -3.53 8.00 14.67
N LEU A 110 -3.19 7.40 15.83
CA LEU A 110 -2.42 6.15 15.88
C LEU A 110 -3.08 5.03 15.08
N MET A 111 -4.42 4.93 15.13
CA MET A 111 -5.16 3.94 14.36
C MET A 111 -4.97 4.08 12.86
N VAL A 112 -4.92 5.32 12.32
CA VAL A 112 -4.67 5.56 10.89
C VAL A 112 -3.25 5.14 10.53
N VAL A 113 -2.26 5.45 11.36
CA VAL A 113 -0.86 5.04 11.13
C VAL A 113 -0.73 3.52 11.13
N VAL A 114 -1.38 2.84 12.08
CA VAL A 114 -1.38 1.36 12.14
C VAL A 114 -2.05 0.78 10.91
N ALA A 115 -3.25 1.25 10.55
CA ALA A 115 -3.96 0.78 9.36
C ALA A 115 -3.14 1.00 8.08
N GLN A 116 -2.50 2.16 7.94
CA GLN A 116 -1.62 2.49 6.83
C GLN A 116 -0.44 1.51 6.70
N VAL A 117 0.26 1.24 7.81
CA VAL A 117 1.38 0.29 7.83
C VAL A 117 0.91 -1.12 7.52
N CYS A 118 -0.20 -1.56 8.11
CA CYS A 118 -0.78 -2.87 7.83
C CYS A 118 -1.14 -3.01 6.34
N CYS A 119 -1.83 -2.03 5.75
CA CYS A 119 -2.17 -2.05 4.33
C CYS A 119 -0.93 -2.07 3.43
N ALA A 120 0.09 -1.27 3.75
CA ALA A 120 1.34 -1.20 2.97
C ALA A 120 2.10 -2.53 2.93
N ILE A 121 1.95 -3.38 3.95
CA ILE A 121 2.61 -4.69 4.05
C ILE A 121 1.72 -5.81 3.53
N VAL A 122 0.50 -5.90 4.03
CA VAL A 122 -0.40 -7.04 3.79
C VAL A 122 -0.84 -7.10 2.33
N LEU A 123 -1.15 -5.95 1.72
CA LEU A 123 -1.72 -5.96 0.37
C LEU A 123 -0.72 -6.40 -0.71
N PRO A 124 0.54 -5.92 -0.75
CA PRO A 124 1.53 -6.43 -1.69
C PRO A 124 1.87 -7.91 -1.46
N LEU A 125 1.94 -8.35 -0.20
CA LEU A 125 2.18 -9.75 0.14
C LEU A 125 1.04 -10.65 -0.31
N ALA A 126 -0.20 -10.27 -0.06
CA ALA A 126 -1.37 -10.99 -0.53
C ALA A 126 -1.38 -11.08 -2.06
N ALA A 127 -1.08 -9.98 -2.76
CA ALA A 127 -0.97 -9.97 -4.22
C ALA A 127 0.09 -10.95 -4.72
N ALA A 128 1.28 -10.94 -4.11
CA ALA A 128 2.38 -11.83 -4.46
C ALA A 128 2.03 -13.30 -4.23
N ILE A 129 1.45 -13.64 -3.08
CA ILE A 129 1.04 -14.99 -2.73
C ILE A 129 -0.01 -15.50 -3.73
N ILE A 130 -1.06 -14.73 -3.99
CA ILE A 130 -2.12 -15.10 -4.94
C ILE A 130 -1.53 -15.34 -6.34
N THR A 131 -0.60 -14.49 -6.79
CA THR A 131 0.06 -14.67 -8.09
C THR A 131 0.90 -15.95 -8.14
N LEU A 132 1.67 -16.24 -7.08
CA LEU A 132 2.51 -17.44 -6.99
C LEU A 132 1.66 -18.72 -6.96
N GLU A 133 0.59 -18.73 -6.16
CA GLU A 133 -0.33 -19.87 -6.07
C GLU A 133 -0.99 -20.16 -7.42
N ARG A 134 -1.46 -19.11 -8.10
CA ARG A 134 -2.07 -19.25 -9.42
C ARG A 134 -1.11 -19.85 -10.44
N HIS A 135 0.17 -19.48 -10.39
CA HIS A 135 1.17 -20.00 -11.33
C HIS A 135 1.44 -21.50 -11.15
N ALA A 136 1.45 -21.97 -9.90
CA ALA A 136 1.66 -23.38 -9.62
C ALA A 136 0.49 -24.28 -10.06
N THR A 137 -0.75 -23.78 -10.01
CA THR A 137 -1.91 -24.55 -10.50
C THR A 137 -1.94 -24.73 -12.01
N THR A 138 -1.15 -23.96 -12.77
CA THR A 138 -1.09 -24.06 -14.24
C THR A 138 -0.01 -25.03 -14.76
N GLU A 139 0.89 -25.51 -13.89
CA GLU A 139 1.99 -26.42 -14.27
C GLU A 139 1.70 -27.90 -13.94
N GLU A 140 0.62 -28.19 -13.21
CA GLU A 140 0.07 -29.56 -13.03
C GLU A 140 -0.83 -29.97 -14.20
#